data_AF-A0A379PKG9-F1
#
_entry.id   AF-A0A379PKG9-F1
#
_cell.length_a   1.000
_cell.length_b   1.000
_cell.length_c   1.000
_cell.angle_alpha   90.00
_cell.angle_beta   90.00
_cell.angle_gamma   90.00
#
_symmetry.space_group_name_H-M   'P 1'
#
loop_
_entity.id
_entity.type
_entity.pdbx_description
1 polymer ?
#
loop_
_entity_poly.entity_id
_entity_poly.type
_entity_poly.pdbx_seq_one_letter_code
_entity_poly.pdbx_strand_id
1 'polypeptide(L)'
;MPTPDWRYEKSSNTVKALCRLLRTELTDDQRGEVGLALHDSLKLMCDAITAGAPERGDLWTPSMVRIFFEQPEHCERWLALIDEPDFKPDYYMT
;
A
#
# COMPACT_ATOMS: atom_id res chain seq x y z
N MET A 1 11.67 13.98 14.00
CA MET A 1 11.26 12.88 13.10
C MET A 1 9.87 13.17 12.57
N PRO A 2 9.52 12.75 11.33
CA PRO A 2 8.15 12.84 10.84
C PRO A 2 7.20 12.00 11.71
N THR A 3 5.98 12.49 11.92
CA THR A 3 4.95 11.78 12.70
C THR A 3 4.40 10.56 11.93
N PRO A 4 3.77 9.59 12.62
CA PRO A 4 3.03 8.51 11.96
C PRO A 4 2.02 9.04 10.93
N ASP A 5 1.20 10.02 11.29
CA ASP A 5 0.19 10.61 10.40
C ASP A 5 0.81 11.19 9.12
N TRP A 6 1.92 11.91 9.25
CA TRP A 6 2.62 12.47 8.10
C TRP A 6 3.17 11.36 7.20
N ARG A 7 3.76 10.30 7.78
CA ARG A 7 4.27 9.16 7.00
C ARG A 7 3.15 8.43 6.28
N TYR A 8 2.02 8.22 6.95
CA TYR A 8 0.82 7.63 6.36
C TYR A 8 0.31 8.48 5.19
N GLU A 9 0.14 9.79 5.38
CA GLU A 9 -0.36 10.70 4.34
C GLU A 9 0.55 10.68 3.10
N LYS A 10 1.88 10.74 3.28
CA LYS A 10 2.81 10.75 2.14
C LYS A 10 2.87 9.40 1.45
N SER A 11 2.96 8.30 2.19
CA SER A 11 3.00 6.95 1.60
C SER A 11 1.70 6.61 0.88
N SER A 12 0.53 6.92 1.46
CA SER A 12 -0.78 6.72 0.82
C SER A 12 -0.90 7.49 -0.49
N ASN A 13 -0.48 8.76 -0.52
CA ASN A 13 -0.46 9.56 -1.76
C ASN A 13 0.48 8.96 -2.83
N THR A 14 1.64 8.45 -2.43
CA THR A 14 2.57 7.76 -3.34
C THR A 14 1.95 6.48 -3.89
N VAL A 15 1.33 5.64 -3.05
CA VAL A 15 0.60 4.44 -3.49
C VAL A 15 -0.45 4.80 -4.54
N LYS A 16 -1.28 5.83 -4.29
CA LYS A 16 -2.28 6.32 -5.25
C LYS A 16 -1.68 6.80 -6.56
N ALA A 17 -0.50 7.42 -6.54
CA ALA A 17 0.20 7.84 -7.74
C ALA A 17 0.72 6.63 -8.54
N LEU A 18 1.31 5.65 -7.87
CA LEU A 18 1.82 4.42 -8.48
C LEU A 18 0.68 3.58 -9.09
N CYS A 19 -0.46 3.46 -8.40
CA CYS A 19 -1.67 2.83 -8.96
C CYS A 19 -2.14 3.52 -10.24
N ARG A 20 -2.08 4.86 -10.30
CA ARG A 20 -2.43 5.61 -11.52
C ARG A 20 -1.44 5.33 -12.67
N LEU A 21 -0.15 5.21 -12.37
CA LEU A 21 0.87 4.82 -13.35
C LEU A 21 0.68 3.40 -13.87
N LEU A 22 0.31 2.44 -13.01
CA LEU A 22 0.05 1.05 -13.43
C LEU A 22 -1.10 0.92 -14.44
N ARG A 23 -1.98 1.92 -14.50
CA ARG A 23 -3.10 2.00 -15.45
C ARG A 23 -2.72 2.60 -16.80
N THR A 24 -1.48 3.04 -16.97
CA THR A 24 -0.97 3.55 -18.26
C THR A 24 -0.14 2.48 -18.96
N GLU A 25 0.20 2.73 -20.23
CA GLU A 25 1.18 1.90 -20.93
C GLU A 25 2.58 2.13 -20.32
N LEU A 26 3.18 1.06 -19.82
CA LEU A 26 4.52 1.02 -19.25
C LEU A 26 5.29 -0.10 -19.95
N THR A 27 6.59 0.06 -20.14
CA THR A 27 7.45 -1.07 -20.51
C THR A 27 7.54 -2.08 -19.36
N ASP A 28 7.96 -3.31 -19.64
CA ASP A 28 8.14 -4.32 -18.60
C ASP A 28 9.12 -3.87 -17.50
N ASP A 29 10.21 -3.20 -17.88
CA ASP A 29 11.17 -2.62 -16.94
C ASP A 29 10.54 -1.53 -16.06
N GLN A 30 9.82 -0.58 -16.66
CA GLN A 30 9.12 0.48 -15.93
C GLN A 30 8.06 -0.10 -14.98
N ARG A 31 7.33 -1.12 -15.44
CA ARG A 31 6.34 -1.84 -14.66
C ARG A 31 6.99 -2.57 -13.48
N GLY A 32 8.18 -3.16 -13.67
CA GLY A 32 8.99 -3.74 -12.59
C GLY A 32 9.40 -2.71 -11.53
N GLU A 33 9.94 -1.56 -11.95
CA GLU A 33 10.33 -0.46 -11.06
C GLU A 33 9.14 0.10 -10.26
N VAL A 34 7.98 0.23 -10.90
CA VAL A 34 6.74 0.65 -10.20
C VAL A 34 6.33 -0.38 -9.15
N GLY A 35 6.51 -1.68 -9.42
CA GLY A 35 6.27 -2.74 -8.45
C GLY A 35 7.16 -2.63 -7.20
N LEU A 36 8.44 -2.33 -7.39
CA LEU A 36 9.38 -2.08 -6.29
C LEU A 36 9.00 -0.83 -5.48
N ALA A 37 8.67 0.27 -6.16
CA ALA A 37 8.23 1.49 -5.49
C ALA A 37 6.91 1.29 -4.72
N LEU A 38 6.01 0.46 -5.23
CA LEU A 38 4.74 0.12 -4.61
C LEU A 38 4.94 -0.72 -3.34
N HIS A 39 5.85 -1.69 -3.39
CA HIS A 39 6.28 -2.46 -2.22
C HIS A 39 6.73 -1.54 -1.08
N ASP A 40 7.68 -0.65 -1.35
CA ASP A 40 8.26 0.23 -0.33
C ASP A 40 7.23 1.22 0.22
N SER A 41 6.39 1.77 -0.66
CA SER A 41 5.36 2.72 -0.27
C SER A 41 4.28 2.08 0.59
N LEU A 42 3.83 0.87 0.25
CA LEU A 42 2.86 0.11 1.05
C LEU A 42 3.44 -0.26 2.42
N LYS A 43 4.72 -0.69 2.47
CA LYS A 43 5.39 -0.99 3.73
C LYS A 43 5.44 0.22 4.65
N LEU A 44 5.88 1.37 4.13
CA LEU A 44 5.94 2.63 4.90
C LEU A 44 4.57 3.05 5.44
N MET A 45 3.51 2.81 4.66
CA MET A 45 2.14 3.09 5.07
C MET A 45 1.67 2.17 6.21
N CYS A 46 1.85 0.85 6.06
CA CYS A 46 1.51 -0.13 7.09
C CYS A 46 2.31 0.11 8.40
N ASP A 47 3.60 0.42 8.29
CA ASP A 47 4.45 0.76 9.44
C ASP A 47 3.96 2.04 10.15
N ALA A 48 3.46 3.02 9.39
CA ALA A 48 2.90 4.25 9.95
C ALA A 48 1.58 3.99 10.69
N ILE A 49 0.70 3.15 10.14
CA ILE A 49 -0.54 2.73 10.80
C ILE A 49 -0.22 1.99 12.10
N THR A 50 0.68 1.01 12.04
CA THR A 50 1.09 0.20 13.20
C THR A 50 1.72 1.09 14.28
N ALA A 51 2.50 2.11 13.90
CA ALA A 51 3.06 3.06 14.84
C ALA A 51 2.01 3.98 15.49
N GLY A 52 0.93 4.32 14.79
CA GLY A 52 -0.18 5.12 15.32
C GLY A 52 -1.17 4.31 16.17
N ALA A 53 -1.30 3.01 15.88
CA ALA A 53 -2.21 2.08 16.54
C ALA A 53 -1.53 0.71 16.75
N PRO A 54 -0.61 0.58 17.72
CA PRO A 54 0.17 -0.65 17.94
C PRO A 54 -0.67 -1.90 18.20
N GLU A 55 -1.88 -1.73 18.73
CA GLU A 55 -2.86 -2.80 18.96
C GLU A 55 -3.33 -3.49 17.68
N ARG A 56 -3.15 -2.85 16.51
CA ARG A 56 -3.52 -3.45 15.21
C ARG A 56 -2.55 -4.54 14.76
N GLY A 57 -1.33 -4.56 15.31
CA GLY A 57 -0.26 -5.49 14.93
C GLY A 57 0.37 -5.17 13.57
N ASP A 58 1.25 -6.04 13.09
CA ASP A 58 1.86 -5.88 11.76
C ASP A 58 0.80 -6.11 10.67
N LEU A 59 0.56 -5.06 9.88
CA LEU A 59 -0.41 -5.07 8.78
C LEU A 59 0.25 -5.33 7.42
N TRP A 60 1.58 -5.37 7.35
CA TRP A 60 2.28 -5.50 6.09
C TRP A 60 2.44 -6.96 5.69
N THR A 61 2.16 -7.28 4.42
CA THR A 61 2.58 -8.54 3.82
C THR A 61 3.07 -8.33 2.38
N PRO A 62 3.96 -9.19 1.86
CA PRO A 62 4.38 -9.16 0.46
C PRO A 62 3.21 -9.30 -0.53
N SER A 63 2.18 -10.07 -0.17
CA SER A 63 1.02 -10.34 -1.02
C SER A 63 0.17 -9.09 -1.31
N MET A 64 0.24 -8.06 -0.46
CA MET A 64 -0.41 -6.77 -0.71
C MET A 64 0.04 -6.15 -2.02
N VAL A 65 1.34 -6.22 -2.33
CA VAL A 65 1.90 -5.62 -3.54
C VAL A 65 1.20 -6.19 -4.77
N ARG A 66 0.99 -7.52 -4.79
CA ARG A 66 0.30 -8.19 -5.90
C ARG A 66 -1.11 -7.64 -6.12
N ILE A 67 -1.88 -7.45 -5.04
CA ILE A 67 -3.26 -6.92 -5.14
C ILE A 67 -3.29 -5.54 -5.78
N PHE A 68 -2.46 -4.62 -5.29
CA PHE A 68 -2.42 -3.25 -5.84
C PHE A 68 -1.83 -3.21 -7.25
N PHE A 69 -0.93 -4.14 -7.56
CA PHE A 69 -0.28 -4.24 -8.86
C PHE A 69 -1.20 -4.82 -9.94
N GLU A 70 -2.00 -5.83 -9.59
CA GLU A 70 -2.92 -6.52 -10.50
C GLU A 70 -4.27 -5.81 -10.62
N GLN A 71 -4.71 -5.09 -9.58
CA GLN A 71 -5.99 -4.37 -9.53
C GLN A 71 -5.82 -2.87 -9.23
N PRO A 72 -5.01 -2.14 -10.01
CA PRO A 72 -4.72 -0.73 -9.75
C PRO A 72 -5.96 0.19 -9.85
N GLU A 73 -7.02 -0.24 -10.52
CA GLU A 73 -8.34 0.42 -10.57
C GLU A 73 -9.10 0.38 -9.24
N HIS A 74 -8.78 -0.58 -8.37
CA HIS A 74 -9.39 -0.74 -7.05
C HIS A 74 -8.53 -0.19 -5.91
N CYS A 75 -7.44 0.51 -6.23
CA CYS A 75 -6.46 1.04 -5.28
C CYS A 75 -7.09 1.83 -4.10
N GLU A 76 -8.01 2.75 -4.37
CA GLU A 76 -8.71 3.53 -3.32
C GLU A 76 -9.56 2.65 -2.40
N ARG A 77 -10.19 1.61 -2.95
CA ARG A 77 -10.99 0.65 -2.16
C ARG A 77 -10.08 -0.16 -1.22
N TRP A 78 -8.94 -0.62 -1.72
CA TRP A 78 -7.97 -1.35 -0.90
C TRP A 78 -7.34 -0.48 0.18
N LEU A 79 -7.06 0.79 -0.11
CA LEU A 79 -6.58 1.74 0.90
C LEU A 79 -7.61 1.96 2.01
N ALA A 80 -8.87 2.19 1.65
CA ALA A 80 -9.95 2.33 2.64
C ALA A 80 -10.09 1.08 3.52
N LEU A 81 -9.96 -0.12 2.93
CA LEU A 81 -10.00 -1.38 3.66
C LEU A 81 -8.82 -1.50 4.65
N ILE A 82 -7.60 -1.11 4.25
CA ILE A 82 -6.43 -1.16 5.13
C ILE A 82 -6.59 -0.22 6.33
N ASP A 83 -7.35 0.87 6.19
CA ASP A 83 -7.61 1.79 7.30
C ASP A 83 -8.64 1.24 8.31
N GLU A 84 -9.41 0.21 7.96
CA GLU A 84 -10.40 -0.38 8.86
C GLU A 84 -9.74 -1.01 10.09
N PRO A 85 -10.22 -0.72 11.32
CA PRO A 85 -9.57 -1.18 12.56
C PRO A 85 -9.38 -2.70 12.66
N ASP A 86 -10.30 -3.47 12.07
CA ASP A 86 -10.33 -4.93 12.06
C ASP A 86 -9.65 -5.55 10.83
N PHE A 87 -9.05 -4.75 9.95
CA PHE A 87 -8.29 -5.24 8.81
C PHE A 87 -7.21 -6.22 9.25
N LYS A 88 -7.22 -7.41 8.66
CA LYS A 88 -6.18 -8.43 8.78
C LYS A 88 -5.73 -8.85 7.38
N PRO A 89 -4.43 -8.77 7.06
CA PRO A 89 -3.93 -9.11 5.73
C PRO A 89 -4.33 -10.51 5.27
N ASP A 90 -4.30 -11.48 6.20
CA ASP A 90 -4.58 -12.89 5.94
C ASP A 90 -6.00 -13.16 5.41
N TYR A 91 -6.98 -12.29 5.69
CA TYR A 91 -8.37 -12.49 5.25
C TYR A 91 -8.57 -12.26 3.76
N TYR A 92 -7.66 -11.54 3.11
CA TYR A 92 -7.81 -11.07 1.73
C TYR A 92 -6.70 -11.57 0.79
N MET A 93 -5.73 -12.33 1.31
CA MET A 93 -4.47 -12.63 0.61
C MET A 93 -4.16 -14.13 0.43
N THR A 94 -5.18 -14.99 0.56
CA THR A 94 -5.13 -16.42 0.19
C THR A 94 -4.97 -16.64 -1.30
#